data_AF-A0A1R2D444-F1
#
_entry.id   AF-A0A1R2D444-F1
#
_cell.length_a   1.000
_cell.length_b   1.000
_cell.length_c   1.000
_cell.angle_alpha   90.00
_cell.angle_beta   90.00
_cell.angle_gamma   90.00
#
_symmetry.space_group_name_H-M   'P 1'
#
loop_
_entity.id
_entity.type
_entity.pdbx_description
1 polymer ?
#
loop_
_entity_poly.entity_id
_entity_poly.type
_entity_poly.pdbx_seq_one_letter_code
_entity_poly.pdbx_strand_id
1 'polypeptide(L)'
;MAFLTQGSMEFGVDTFDEFEPRRFALKFSPPAIVMEYLVPSSGKLYMHNMRLKPKELTDKPEIIYLRLLRKHSVYLDPTKVSEAQVIGLIHRIIRHNKD
;
A
#
# COMPACT_ATOMS: atom_id res chain seq x y z
N MET A 1 49.93 -8.49 -2.88
CA MET A 1 48.95 -9.55 -2.52
C MET A 1 47.66 -8.84 -2.13
N ALA A 2 46.70 -8.78 -3.05
CA ALA A 2 45.38 -8.23 -2.80
C ALA A 2 44.55 -9.27 -2.06
N PHE A 3 43.88 -8.88 -0.98
CA PHE A 3 42.71 -9.60 -0.47
C PHE A 3 41.56 -8.60 -0.33
N LEU A 4 40.47 -9.01 -0.97
CA LEU A 4 39.29 -8.27 -1.36
C LEU A 4 38.36 -8.00 -0.17
N THR A 5 37.93 -6.75 -0.08
CA THR A 5 36.60 -6.21 0.29
C THR A 5 35.74 -6.99 1.29
N GLN A 6 35.52 -6.32 2.44
CA GLN A 6 34.25 -6.39 3.17
C GLN A 6 33.08 -6.21 2.20
N GLY A 7 32.14 -7.15 2.26
CA GLY A 7 30.90 -7.13 1.52
C GLY A 7 29.89 -8.01 2.24
N SER A 8 29.64 -7.74 3.52
CA SER A 8 28.43 -8.20 4.18
C SER A 8 27.27 -7.52 3.45
N MET A 9 26.61 -8.30 2.60
CA MET A 9 25.32 -7.99 2.00
C MET A 9 24.35 -7.76 3.16
N GLU A 10 24.20 -6.50 3.58
CA GLU A 10 23.10 -6.12 4.46
C GLU A 10 21.83 -6.34 3.65
N PHE A 11 21.10 -7.40 3.99
CA PHE A 11 19.70 -7.52 3.66
C PHE A 11 19.07 -6.21 4.06
N GLY A 12 18.61 -5.43 3.07
CA GLY A 12 17.93 -4.16 3.31
C GLY A 12 16.88 -4.42 4.37
N VAL A 13 17.07 -3.80 5.53
CA VAL A 13 16.09 -3.76 6.61
C VAL A 13 14.83 -3.26 5.94
N ASP A 14 13.82 -4.12 5.76
CA ASP A 14 12.52 -3.65 5.29
C ASP A 14 12.07 -2.62 6.33
N THR A 15 12.15 -1.34 5.98
CA THR A 15 11.92 -0.21 6.87
C THR A 15 10.42 -0.01 7.07
N PHE A 16 9.74 -1.05 7.56
CA PHE A 16 8.32 -0.98 7.90
C PHE A 16 8.02 0.17 8.87
N ASP A 17 9.00 0.58 9.67
CA ASP A 17 8.93 1.71 10.60
C ASP A 17 9.13 3.10 9.98
N GLU A 18 9.54 3.20 8.71
CA GLU A 18 9.66 4.51 8.05
C GLU A 18 8.31 5.09 7.61
N PHE A 19 7.23 4.33 7.70
CA PHE A 19 5.93 4.71 7.19
C PHE A 19 4.86 4.70 8.29
N GLU A 20 4.28 5.87 8.56
CA GLU A 20 3.14 6.02 9.45
C GLU A 20 1.89 6.39 8.65
N PRO A 21 0.95 5.45 8.41
CA PRO A 21 -0.28 5.76 7.69
C PRO A 21 -1.13 6.75 8.47
N ARG A 22 -1.67 7.75 7.79
CA ARG A 22 -2.49 8.82 8.39
C ARG A 22 -3.93 8.76 7.89
N ARG A 23 -4.13 8.77 6.58
CA ARG A 23 -5.45 8.94 5.97
C ARG A 23 -5.57 8.12 4.70
N PHE A 24 -6.80 7.72 4.39
CA PHE A 24 -7.14 7.11 3.11
C PHE A 24 -8.12 7.99 2.35
N ALA A 25 -7.86 8.17 1.07
CA ALA A 25 -8.76 8.81 0.12
C ALA A 25 -9.13 7.82 -1.00
N LEU A 26 -10.34 7.96 -1.53
CA LEU A 26 -10.79 7.20 -2.69
C LEU A 26 -10.76 8.11 -3.91
N LYS A 27 -10.13 7.63 -4.98
CA LYS A 27 -10.24 8.22 -6.30
C LYS A 27 -11.09 7.29 -7.15
N PHE A 28 -12.12 7.80 -7.81
CA PHE A 28 -13.04 6.96 -8.60
C PHE A 28 -12.66 6.89 -10.08
N SER A 29 -11.92 7.87 -10.62
CA SER A 29 -11.50 7.89 -12.04
C SER A 29 -10.06 8.39 -12.24
N PRO A 30 -9.10 7.53 -12.61
CA PRO A 30 -9.18 6.06 -12.56
C PRO A 30 -9.32 5.57 -11.10
N PRO A 31 -9.97 4.41 -10.86
CA PRO A 31 -10.23 3.90 -9.52
C PRO A 31 -8.93 3.61 -8.76
N ALA A 32 -8.78 4.18 -7.57
CA ALA A 32 -7.61 4.00 -6.74
C ALA A 32 -7.90 4.26 -5.26
N ILE A 33 -7.16 3.58 -4.41
CA ILE A 33 -7.03 3.89 -2.99
C ILE A 33 -5.75 4.71 -2.83
N VAL A 34 -5.84 5.91 -2.24
CA VAL A 34 -4.69 6.76 -1.97
C VAL A 34 -4.44 6.77 -0.47
N MET A 35 -3.24 6.38 -0.06
CA MET A 35 -2.82 6.44 1.33
C MET A 35 -1.92 7.66 1.53
N GLU A 36 -2.28 8.52 2.47
CA GLU A 36 -1.38 9.55 2.99
C GLU A 36 -0.60 8.96 4.17
N TYR A 37 0.72 9.16 4.18
CA TYR A 37 1.60 8.69 5.26
C TYR A 37 2.67 9.72 5.61
N LEU A 38 3.10 9.70 6.87
CA LEU A 38 4.22 10.49 7.38
C LEU A 38 5.49 9.63 7.30
N VAL A 39 6.60 10.25 6.89
CA VAL A 39 7.95 9.67 7.04
C VAL A 39 8.63 10.35 8.24
N PRO A 40 8.77 9.67 9.40
CA PRO A 40 9.22 10.30 10.64
C PRO A 40 10.60 10.95 10.54
N SER A 41 11.54 10.32 9.81
CA SER A 41 12.90 10.83 9.63
C SER A 41 12.97 12.19 8.94
N SER A 42 12.00 12.51 8.08
CA SER A 42 11.94 13.76 7.34
C SER A 42 10.86 14.72 7.82
N GLY A 43 9.88 14.23 8.60
CA GLY A 43 8.69 14.97 9.02
C GLY A 43 7.74 15.33 7.87
N LYS A 44 7.93 14.76 6.67
CA LYS A 44 7.13 15.09 5.48
C LYS A 44 6.00 14.08 5.26
N LEU A 45 4.87 14.59 4.75
CA LEU A 45 3.74 13.80 4.31
C LEU A 45 3.89 13.44 2.83
N TYR A 46 3.54 12.21 2.50
CA TYR A 46 3.58 11.65 1.16
C TYR A 46 2.26 10.94 0.86
N MET A 47 2.00 10.72 -0.43
CA MET A 47 0.84 9.99 -0.91
C MET A 47 1.27 8.80 -1.74
N HIS A 48 0.80 7.61 -1.35
CA HIS A 48 0.95 6.39 -2.14
C HIS A 48 -0.35 6.04 -2.85
N ASN A 49 -0.29 5.86 -4.17
CA ASN A 49 -1.46 5.64 -5.00
C ASN A 49 -1.56 4.17 -5.44
N MET A 50 -2.56 3.47 -4.89
CA MET A 50 -2.85 2.07 -5.17
C MET A 50 -4.00 1.99 -6.18
N ARG A 51 -3.63 2.04 -7.47
CA ARG A 51 -4.59 1.96 -8.58
C ARG A 51 -5.17 0.57 -8.71
N LEU A 52 -6.48 0.52 -8.93
CA LEU A 52 -7.24 -0.67 -9.28
C LEU A 52 -7.57 -0.61 -10.78
N LYS A 53 -7.44 -1.72 -11.48
CA LYS A 53 -7.85 -1.80 -12.89
C LYS A 53 -9.36 -2.03 -12.95
N PRO A 54 -10.08 -1.48 -13.95
CA PRO A 54 -11.52 -1.72 -14.09
C PRO A 54 -11.89 -3.21 -14.08
N LYS A 55 -11.09 -4.07 -14.73
CA LYS A 55 -11.27 -5.53 -14.73
C LYS A 55 -11.10 -6.21 -13.37
N GLU A 56 -10.43 -5.56 -12.42
CA GLU A 56 -10.25 -6.09 -11.06
C GLU A 56 -11.47 -5.79 -10.19
N LEU A 57 -12.27 -4.76 -10.53
CA LEU A 57 -13.45 -4.37 -9.75
C LEU A 57 -14.62 -5.36 -9.85
N THR A 58 -14.55 -6.34 -10.75
CA THR A 58 -15.52 -7.43 -10.86
C THR A 58 -15.22 -8.59 -9.92
N ASP A 59 -14.00 -8.65 -9.36
CA ASP A 59 -13.60 -9.71 -8.44
C ASP A 59 -14.19 -9.49 -7.03
N LYS A 60 -14.10 -10.55 -6.21
CA LYS A 60 -14.45 -10.45 -4.79
C LYS A 60 -13.50 -9.47 -4.06
N PRO A 61 -14.00 -8.61 -3.15
CA PRO A 61 -13.18 -7.64 -2.43
C PRO A 61 -11.94 -8.22 -1.74
N GLU A 62 -12.05 -9.43 -1.19
CA GLU A 62 -10.96 -10.15 -0.52
C GLU A 62 -9.84 -10.51 -1.50
N ILE A 63 -10.20 -10.88 -2.73
CA ILE A 63 -9.22 -11.18 -3.79
C ILE A 63 -8.49 -9.91 -4.23
N ILE A 64 -9.20 -8.78 -4.32
CA ILE A 64 -8.60 -7.49 -4.63
C ILE A 64 -7.66 -7.06 -3.50
N TYR A 65 -8.07 -7.24 -2.24
CA TYR A 65 -7.24 -6.97 -1.07
C TYR A 65 -5.93 -7.76 -1.10
N LEU A 66 -5.98 -9.08 -1.33
CA LEU A 66 -4.76 -9.90 -1.41
C LEU A 66 -3.80 -9.44 -2.51
N ARG A 67 -4.32 -8.97 -3.65
CA ARG A 67 -3.48 -8.40 -4.72
C ARG A 67 -2.87 -7.06 -4.33
N LEU A 68 -3.64 -6.19 -3.66
CA LEU A 68 -3.13 -4.94 -3.13
C LEU A 68 -2.03 -5.19 -2.11
N LEU A 69 -2.27 -6.08 -1.14
CA LEU A 69 -1.30 -6.44 -0.11
C LEU A 69 -0.01 -6.99 -0.73
N ARG A 70 -0.12 -7.89 -1.72
CA ARG A 70 1.06 -8.43 -2.41
C ARG A 70 1.88 -7.36 -3.13
N LYS A 71 1.23 -6.34 -3.70
CA LYS A 71 1.89 -5.29 -4.51
C LYS A 71 2.37 -4.10 -3.68
N HIS A 72 1.76 -3.88 -2.52
CA HIS A 72 1.93 -2.69 -1.70
C HIS A 72 2.15 -3.05 -0.22
N SER A 73 2.80 -4.18 0.04
CA SER A 73 2.97 -4.76 1.39
C SER A 73 3.59 -3.79 2.39
N VAL A 74 4.60 -3.02 1.96
CA VAL A 74 5.28 -2.00 2.78
C VAL A 74 4.33 -0.91 3.30
N TYR A 75 3.25 -0.63 2.56
CA TYR A 75 2.27 0.41 2.88
C TYR A 75 1.03 -0.12 3.58
N LEU A 76 0.76 -1.42 3.44
CA LEU A 76 -0.42 -2.10 3.99
C LEU A 76 0.00 -3.10 5.08
N ASP A 77 0.97 -2.71 5.91
CA ASP A 77 1.39 -3.49 7.07
C ASP A 77 0.16 -3.81 7.94
N PRO A 78 -0.19 -5.10 8.14
CA PRO A 78 -1.34 -5.51 8.93
C PRO A 78 -1.31 -5.03 10.39
N THR A 79 -0.14 -4.68 10.92
CA THR A 79 0.01 -4.12 12.28
C THR A 79 -0.44 -2.66 12.37
N LYS A 80 -0.43 -1.92 11.25
CA LYS A 80 -0.78 -0.49 11.17
C LYS A 80 -2.10 -0.23 10.44
N VAL A 81 -2.44 -1.08 9.47
CA VAL A 81 -3.64 -0.95 8.63
C VAL A 81 -4.41 -2.26 8.65
N SER A 82 -5.61 -2.25 9.23
CA SER A 82 -6.43 -3.46 9.29
C SER A 82 -6.96 -3.89 7.92
N GLU A 83 -7.03 -5.20 7.71
CA GLU A 83 -7.64 -5.80 6.50
C GLU A 83 -9.07 -5.31 6.28
N ALA A 84 -9.90 -5.31 7.33
CA ALA A 84 -11.29 -4.89 7.27
C ALA A 84 -11.45 -3.44 6.76
N GLN A 85 -10.54 -2.55 7.15
CA GLN A 85 -10.53 -1.16 6.66
C GLN A 85 -10.28 -1.11 5.16
N VAL A 86 -9.28 -1.82 4.66
CA VAL A 86 -8.94 -1.82 3.22
C VAL A 86 -10.07 -2.45 2.40
N ILE A 87 -10.64 -3.57 2.86
CA ILE A 87 -11.80 -4.20 2.24
C ILE A 87 -13.00 -3.23 2.19
N GLY A 88 -13.25 -2.49 3.27
CA GLY A 88 -14.29 -1.46 3.30
C GLY A 88 -14.08 -0.35 2.25
N LEU A 89 -12.84 0.06 2.00
CA LEU A 89 -12.48 1.01 0.95
C LEU A 89 -12.72 0.42 -0.46
N ILE A 90 -12.33 -0.84 -0.67
CA ILE A 90 -12.56 -1.57 -1.93
C ILE A 90 -14.07 -1.65 -2.23
N HIS A 91 -14.89 -2.01 -1.24
CA HIS A 91 -16.34 -2.05 -1.38
C HIS A 91 -16.92 -0.72 -1.86
N ARG A 92 -16.45 0.41 -1.31
CA ARG A 92 -16.90 1.74 -1.71
C ARG A 92 -16.52 2.06 -3.15
N ILE A 93 -15.31 1.70 -3.59
CA ILE A 93 -14.90 1.86 -4.99
C ILE A 93 -15.78 1.02 -5.92
N ILE A 94 -15.98 -0.27 -5.60
CA ILE A 94 -16.79 -1.17 -6.44
C ILE A 94 -18.22 -0.66 -6.55
N ARG A 95 -18.84 -0.25 -5.43
CA ARG A 95 -20.20 0.28 -5.42
C ARG A 95 -20.32 1.47 -6.37
N HIS A 96 -19.43 2.45 -6.27
CA HIS A 96 -19.44 3.64 -7.13
C HIS A 96 -19.22 3.32 -8.62
N ASN A 97 -18.50 2.24 -8.97
CA ASN A 97 -18.22 1.90 -10.37
C ASN A 97 -19.29 1.00 -11.01
N LYS A 98 -20.33 0.62 -10.27
CA LYS A 98 -21.47 -0.17 -10.79
C LYS A 98 -22.67 0.70 -11.16
N ASP A 99 -22.69 1.95 -10.72
CA ASP A 99 -23.67 2.98 -11.09
C ASP A 99 -23.21 3.72 -12.36
#